data_AF-X1EQY3-F1
#
_entry.id   AF-X1EQY3-F1
#
_cell.length_a   1.000
_cell.length_b   1.000
_cell.length_c   1.000
_cell.angle_alpha   90.00
_cell.angle_beta   90.00
_cell.angle_gamma   90.00
#
_symmetry.space_group_name_H-M   'P 1'
#
loop_
_entity.id
_entity.type
_entity.pdbx_description
1 polymer ?
#
loop_
_entity_poly.entity_id
_entity_poly.type
_entity_poly.pdbx_seq_one_letter_code
_entity_poly.pdbx_strand_id
1 'polypeptide(L)'
;MHSQNCPLCSDPYPQSVIDQFKDYLEKKEQEKQAALDKELQKESMKKMEEVAGKAVFLKFIEYIEQIIEEEKYNEAIDKLLDSYDESSVDDRNLNILFLLGKANYLKGRFDLTISFLFKLVKIKFDYPEGFLYLGKAYEKLGLKDKAQWAYDRIKEGK
;
A
#
# COMPACT_ATOMS: atom_id res chain seq x y z
N MET A 1 -38.75 -27.55 -5.08
CA MET A 1 -40.07 -27.89 -4.50
C MET A 1 -39.99 -29.28 -3.92
N HIS A 2 -40.18 -29.43 -2.61
CA HIS A 2 -40.17 -30.74 -1.96
C HIS A 2 -41.56 -31.38 -2.07
N SER A 3 -41.60 -32.71 -2.26
CA SER A 3 -42.85 -33.47 -2.32
C SER A 3 -43.60 -33.35 -1.00
N GLN A 4 -44.87 -32.95 -1.07
CA GLN A 4 -45.76 -32.91 0.10
C GLN A 4 -46.19 -34.32 0.55
N ASN A 5 -45.90 -35.34 -0.28
CA ASN A 5 -46.26 -36.72 -0.05
C ASN A 5 -45.02 -37.59 0.17
N CYS A 6 -45.17 -38.60 1.02
CA CYS A 6 -44.15 -39.59 1.32
C CYS A 6 -43.75 -40.35 0.05
N PRO A 7 -42.45 -40.43 -0.29
CA PRO A 7 -42.01 -41.10 -1.52
C PRO A 7 -42.16 -42.63 -1.47
N LEU A 8 -42.41 -43.22 -0.28
CA LEU A 8 -42.55 -44.66 -0.10
C LEU A 8 -44.01 -45.12 -0.10
N CYS A 9 -44.93 -44.34 0.48
CA CYS A 9 -46.34 -44.70 0.58
C CYS A 9 -47.31 -43.71 -0.09
N SER A 10 -46.81 -42.60 -0.65
CA SER A 10 -47.58 -41.54 -1.31
C SER A 10 -48.58 -40.78 -0.42
N ASP A 11 -48.64 -41.06 0.87
CA ASP A 11 -49.47 -40.33 1.83
C ASP A 11 -48.92 -38.92 2.08
N PRO A 12 -49.78 -37.89 2.25
CA PRO A 12 -49.35 -36.54 2.58
C PRO A 12 -48.68 -36.51 3.96
N TYR A 13 -47.56 -35.79 4.06
CA TYR A 13 -46.94 -35.54 5.35
C TYR A 13 -47.87 -34.70 6.25
N PRO A 14 -47.88 -34.92 7.57
CA PRO A 14 -48.58 -34.03 8.49
C PRO A 14 -48.11 -32.59 8.33
N GLN A 15 -49.04 -31.64 8.41
CA GLN A 15 -48.75 -30.21 8.21
C GLN A 15 -47.63 -29.70 9.13
N SER A 16 -47.59 -30.18 10.38
CA SER A 16 -46.53 -29.85 11.35
C SER A 16 -45.12 -30.24 10.88
N VAL A 17 -44.98 -31.35 10.16
CA VAL A 17 -43.69 -31.81 9.61
C VAL A 17 -43.29 -30.95 8.42
N ILE A 18 -44.26 -30.57 7.57
CA ILE A 18 -44.03 -29.66 6.44
C ILE A 18 -43.59 -28.29 6.94
N ASP A 19 -44.24 -27.76 7.99
CA ASP A 19 -43.91 -26.45 8.56
C ASP A 19 -42.54 -26.46 9.25
N GLN A 20 -42.23 -27.49 10.06
CA GLN A 20 -40.89 -27.66 10.64
C GLN A 20 -39.78 -27.68 9.58
N PHE A 21 -40.04 -28.33 8.45
CA PHE A 21 -39.09 -28.39 7.35
C PHE A 21 -38.93 -27.03 6.64
N LYS A 22 -40.04 -26.29 6.42
CA LYS A 22 -39.97 -24.92 5.89
C LYS A 22 -39.21 -23.98 6.83
N ASP A 23 -39.51 -24.01 8.13
CA ASP A 23 -38.82 -23.22 9.14
C ASP A 23 -37.32 -23.54 9.17
N TYR A 24 -36.95 -24.82 9.04
CA TYR A 24 -35.56 -25.24 8.93
C TYR A 24 -34.87 -24.65 7.69
N LEU A 25 -35.52 -24.72 6.52
CA LEU A 25 -34.98 -24.16 5.28
C LEU A 25 -34.83 -22.63 5.36
N GLU A 26 -35.84 -21.94 5.90
CA GLU A 26 -35.80 -20.49 6.08
C GLU A 26 -34.68 -20.10 7.03
N LYS A 27 -34.54 -20.80 8.16
CA LYS A 27 -33.42 -20.59 9.10
C LYS A 27 -32.08 -20.85 8.43
N LYS A 28 -31.95 -21.88 7.59
CA LYS A 28 -30.71 -22.17 6.85
C LYS A 28 -30.37 -21.08 5.84
N GLU A 29 -31.37 -20.52 5.16
CA GLU A 29 -31.17 -19.40 4.24
C GLU A 29 -30.78 -18.13 5.00
N GLN A 30 -31.44 -17.84 6.13
CA GLN A 30 -31.07 -16.73 7.02
C GLN A 30 -29.64 -16.88 7.56
N GLU A 31 -29.24 -18.07 8.01
CA GLU A 31 -27.87 -18.37 8.45
C GLU A 31 -26.86 -18.11 7.34
N LYS A 32 -27.17 -18.54 6.11
CA LYS A 32 -26.32 -18.32 4.93
C LYS A 32 -26.21 -16.83 4.57
N GLN A 33 -27.34 -16.11 4.58
CA GLN A 33 -27.36 -14.67 4.30
C GLN A 33 -26.57 -13.90 5.36
N ALA A 34 -26.76 -14.21 6.65
CA ALA A 34 -26.01 -13.58 7.73
C ALA A 34 -24.49 -13.85 7.63
N ALA A 35 -24.08 -15.04 7.18
CA ALA A 35 -22.68 -15.34 6.93
C ALA A 35 -22.09 -14.51 5.78
N LEU A 36 -22.84 -14.38 4.67
CA LEU A 36 -22.45 -13.54 3.54
C LEU A 36 -22.34 -12.06 3.93
N ASP A 37 -23.32 -11.54 4.67
CA ASP A 37 -23.32 -10.15 5.13
C ASP A 37 -22.13 -9.88 6.06
N LYS A 38 -21.80 -10.82 6.94
CA LYS A 38 -20.63 -10.73 7.81
C LYS A 38 -19.31 -10.72 7.03
N GLU A 39 -19.22 -11.52 5.97
CA GLU A 39 -18.05 -11.56 5.10
C GLU A 39 -17.90 -10.24 4.33
N LEU A 40 -18.98 -9.73 3.74
CA LEU A 40 -19.02 -8.42 3.07
C LEU A 40 -18.63 -7.28 4.01
N GLN A 41 -19.12 -7.29 5.26
CA GLN A 41 -18.73 -6.32 6.28
C GLN A 41 -17.23 -6.42 6.62
N LYS A 42 -16.69 -7.63 6.73
CA LYS A 42 -15.26 -7.83 6.98
C LYS A 42 -14.41 -7.29 5.84
N GLU A 43 -14.80 -7.54 4.59
CA GLU A 43 -14.11 -7.01 3.42
C GLU A 43 -14.19 -5.47 3.33
N SER A 44 -15.35 -4.90 3.64
CA SER A 44 -15.53 -3.45 3.61
C SER A 44 -14.69 -2.76 4.68
N MET A 45 -14.62 -3.31 5.90
CA MET A 45 -13.73 -2.82 6.96
C MET A 45 -12.26 -2.90 6.55
N LYS A 46 -11.81 -4.02 5.96
CA LYS A 46 -10.42 -4.17 5.50
C LYS A 46 -10.05 -3.12 4.45
N LYS A 47 -10.95 -2.87 3.49
CA LYS A 47 -10.75 -1.82 2.47
C LYS A 47 -10.69 -0.43 3.12
N MET A 48 -11.54 -0.17 4.11
CA MET A 48 -11.55 1.09 4.84
C MET A 48 -10.24 1.31 5.60
N GLU A 49 -9.71 0.28 6.26
CA GLU A 49 -8.40 0.32 6.94
C GLU A 49 -7.26 0.62 5.96
N GLU A 50 -7.27 -0.01 4.78
CA GLU A 50 -6.26 0.24 3.74
C GLU A 50 -6.29 1.69 3.24
N VAL A 51 -7.49 2.22 2.97
CA VAL A 51 -7.69 3.61 2.53
C VAL A 51 -7.28 4.59 3.63
N ALA A 52 -7.64 4.32 4.89
CA ALA A 52 -7.24 5.12 6.03
C ALA A 52 -5.70 5.13 6.19
N GLY A 53 -5.05 3.97 6.06
CA GLY A 53 -3.60 3.86 6.11
C GLY A 53 -2.91 4.66 5.01
N LYS A 54 -3.43 4.61 3.78
CA LYS A 54 -2.96 5.44 2.65
C LYS A 54 -3.14 6.94 2.91
N ALA A 55 -4.28 7.34 3.46
CA ALA A 55 -4.55 8.74 3.79
C ALA A 55 -3.64 9.28 4.90
N VAL A 56 -3.38 8.48 5.94
CA VAL A 56 -2.44 8.84 7.01
C VAL A 56 -1.03 9.00 6.44
N PHE A 57 -0.60 8.08 5.57
CA PHE A 57 0.70 8.17 4.93
C PHE A 57 0.80 9.39 4.00
N LEU A 58 -0.25 9.73 3.25
CA LEU A 58 -0.27 10.92 2.42
C LEU A 58 -0.05 12.20 3.25
N LYS A 59 -0.76 12.34 4.38
CA LYS A 59 -0.56 13.46 5.31
C LYS A 59 0.85 13.51 5.88
N PHE A 60 1.44 12.34 6.15
CA PHE A 60 2.84 12.27 6.57
C PHE A 60 3.77 12.84 5.51
N ILE A 61 3.58 12.47 4.23
CA ILE A 61 4.37 13.01 3.11
C ILE A 61 4.19 14.53 3.00
N GLU A 62 2.96 15.04 3.00
CA GLU A 62 2.67 16.47 2.95
C GLU A 62 3.41 17.23 4.06
N TYR A 63 3.39 16.70 5.28
CA TYR A 63 4.10 17.28 6.41
C TYR A 63 5.63 17.25 6.21
N ILE A 64 6.19 16.14 5.74
CA ILE A 64 7.64 16.04 5.44
C ILE A 64 8.04 17.05 4.36
N GLU A 65 7.25 17.20 3.31
CA GLU A 65 7.52 18.17 2.24
C GLU A 65 7.48 19.60 2.77
N GLN A 66 6.49 19.94 3.59
CA GLN A 66 6.39 21.26 4.22
C GLN A 66 7.66 21.58 5.04
N ILE A 67 8.11 20.68 5.91
CA ILE A 67 9.30 20.95 6.73
C ILE A 67 10.60 20.95 5.90
N ILE A 68 10.65 20.27 4.75
CA ILE A 68 11.75 20.39 3.80
C ILE A 68 11.75 21.79 3.15
N GLU A 69 10.59 22.32 2.78
CA GLU A 69 10.44 23.69 2.24
C GLU A 69 10.82 24.75 3.25
N GLU A 70 10.55 24.51 4.54
CA GLU A 70 11.02 25.33 5.66
C GLU A 70 12.51 25.14 6.00
N GLU A 71 13.25 24.39 5.18
CA GLU A 71 14.68 24.05 5.35
C GLU A 71 15.02 23.29 6.64
N LYS A 72 14.02 22.70 7.31
CA LYS A 72 14.18 21.87 8.53
C LYS A 72 14.63 20.46 8.18
N TYR A 73 15.74 20.34 7.45
CA TYR A 73 16.21 19.06 6.90
C TYR A 73 16.55 18.02 7.95
N ASN A 74 17.07 18.42 9.12
CA ASN A 74 17.37 17.49 10.22
C ASN A 74 16.09 16.80 10.70
N GLU A 75 15.06 17.58 11.00
CA GLU A 75 13.78 17.08 11.47
C GLU A 75 13.12 16.17 10.43
N ALA A 76 13.17 16.56 9.15
CA ALA A 76 12.66 15.73 8.07
C ALA A 76 13.38 14.38 7.99
N ILE A 77 14.71 14.39 8.02
CA ILE A 77 15.53 13.18 7.96
C ILE A 77 15.25 12.28 9.16
N ASP A 78 15.20 12.82 10.38
CA ASP A 78 14.97 12.04 11.59
C ASP A 78 13.61 11.33 11.55
N LYS A 79 12.53 12.05 11.19
CA LYS A 79 11.18 11.48 11.06
C LYS A 79 11.07 10.41 9.97
N LEU A 80 11.76 10.64 8.85
CA LEU A 80 11.81 9.66 7.76
C LEU A 80 12.58 8.41 8.18
N LEU A 81 13.68 8.54 8.92
CA LEU A 81 14.43 7.40 9.44
C LEU A 81 13.63 6.62 10.49
N ASP A 82 12.90 7.29 11.38
CA ASP A 82 12.01 6.65 12.35
C ASP A 82 10.91 5.81 11.68
N SER A 83 10.50 6.21 10.47
CA SER A 83 9.45 5.54 9.69
C SER A 83 10.00 4.53 8.68
N TYR A 84 11.32 4.52 8.45
CA TYR A 84 11.97 3.70 7.45
C TYR A 84 12.15 2.27 7.96
N ASP A 85 11.72 1.29 7.17
CA ASP A 85 11.94 -0.12 7.44
C ASP A 85 12.80 -0.72 6.33
N GLU A 86 14.07 -1.00 6.63
CA GLU A 86 15.01 -1.55 5.66
C GLU A 86 14.59 -2.95 5.11
N SER A 87 13.74 -3.68 5.84
CA SER A 87 13.24 -5.00 5.41
C SER A 87 12.05 -4.92 4.45
N SER A 88 11.40 -3.76 4.34
CA SER A 88 10.23 -3.54 3.50
C SER A 88 10.60 -2.97 2.13
N VAL A 89 9.88 -3.41 1.09
CA VAL A 89 10.01 -2.90 -0.29
C VAL A 89 8.68 -2.37 -0.83
N ASP A 90 7.76 -2.00 0.06
CA ASP A 90 6.46 -1.44 -0.33
C ASP A 90 6.57 0.01 -0.86
N ASP A 91 5.52 0.49 -1.52
CA ASP A 91 5.49 1.84 -2.10
C ASP A 91 5.72 2.94 -1.04
N ARG A 92 5.36 2.71 0.23
CA ARG A 92 5.60 3.68 1.30
C ARG A 92 7.10 3.79 1.56
N ASN A 93 7.78 2.66 1.69
CA ASN A 93 9.21 2.62 1.93
C ASN A 93 10.00 3.19 0.74
N LEU A 94 9.53 2.97 -0.49
CA LEU A 94 10.12 3.59 -1.68
C LEU A 94 10.00 5.13 -1.67
N ASN A 95 8.84 5.67 -1.26
CA ASN A 95 8.66 7.11 -1.09
C ASN A 95 9.55 7.67 0.03
N ILE A 96 9.70 6.94 1.15
CA ILE A 96 10.60 7.33 2.24
C ILE A 96 12.05 7.38 1.75
N LEU A 97 12.51 6.37 0.99
CA LEU A 97 13.86 6.38 0.40
C LEU A 97 14.09 7.59 -0.53
N PHE A 98 13.10 7.93 -1.35
CA PHE A 98 13.17 9.11 -2.20
C PHE A 98 13.31 10.40 -1.38
N LEU A 99 12.45 10.59 -0.37
CA LEU A 99 12.47 11.78 0.47
C LEU A 99 13.73 11.88 1.33
N LEU A 100 14.25 10.76 1.84
CA LEU A 100 15.55 10.70 2.51
C LEU A 100 16.67 11.18 1.58
N GLY A 101 16.65 10.72 0.33
CA GLY A 101 17.57 11.17 -0.70
C GLY A 101 17.46 12.68 -0.97
N LYS A 102 16.25 13.17 -1.23
CA LYS A 102 15.96 14.59 -1.49
C LYS A 102 16.38 15.49 -0.32
N ALA A 103 16.01 15.14 0.91
CA ALA A 103 16.35 15.93 2.10
C ALA A 103 17.87 15.95 2.36
N ASN A 104 18.56 14.80 2.21
CA ASN A 104 20.02 14.77 2.33
C ASN A 104 20.71 15.59 1.23
N TYR A 105 20.18 15.57 0.00
CA TYR A 105 20.72 16.38 -1.09
C TYR A 105 20.63 17.88 -0.79
N LEU A 106 19.46 18.34 -0.36
CA LEU A 106 19.22 19.75 -0.03
C LEU A 106 20.08 20.22 1.14
N LYS A 107 20.34 19.33 2.11
CA LYS A 107 21.28 19.55 3.22
C LYS A 107 22.76 19.51 2.80
N GLY A 108 23.08 19.09 1.58
CA GLY A 108 24.45 18.96 1.07
C GLY A 108 25.15 17.64 1.43
N ARG A 109 24.41 16.63 1.92
CA ARG A 109 24.92 15.29 2.23
C ARG A 109 24.80 14.37 1.01
N PHE A 110 25.66 14.59 0.03
CA PHE A 110 25.58 13.93 -1.28
C PHE A 110 25.91 12.42 -1.23
N ASP A 111 26.77 12.01 -0.30
CA ASP A 111 27.09 10.61 -0.01
C ASP A 111 25.85 9.83 0.47
N LEU A 112 25.10 10.37 1.43
CA LEU A 112 23.86 9.77 1.91
C LEU A 112 22.75 9.83 0.87
N THR A 113 22.70 10.90 0.08
CA THR A 113 21.79 11.00 -1.08
C THR A 113 21.98 9.80 -2.00
N ILE A 114 23.23 9.52 -2.37
CA ILE A 114 23.58 8.38 -3.22
C ILE A 114 23.19 7.07 -2.54
N SER A 115 23.48 6.90 -1.25
CA SER A 115 23.13 5.69 -0.51
C SER A 115 21.64 5.36 -0.58
N PHE A 116 20.76 6.32 -0.23
CA PHE A 116 19.31 6.09 -0.22
C PHE A 116 18.71 5.98 -1.61
N LEU A 117 19.09 6.86 -2.54
CA LEU A 117 18.52 6.83 -3.90
C LEU A 117 19.02 5.63 -4.71
N PHE A 118 20.23 5.14 -4.44
CA PHE A 118 20.71 3.92 -5.09
C PHE A 118 19.94 2.68 -4.61
N LYS A 119 19.53 2.63 -3.33
CA LYS A 119 18.60 1.58 -2.84
C LYS A 119 17.26 1.68 -3.57
N LEU A 120 16.69 2.89 -3.71
CA LEU A 120 15.43 3.12 -4.41
C LEU A 120 15.47 2.63 -5.87
N VAL A 121 16.42 3.10 -6.67
CA VAL A 121 16.45 2.80 -8.12
C VAL A 121 16.84 1.35 -8.43
N LYS A 122 17.44 0.63 -7.47
CA LYS A 122 17.64 -0.82 -7.57
C LYS A 122 16.34 -1.61 -7.48
N ILE A 123 15.38 -1.11 -6.71
CA ILE A 123 14.08 -1.76 -6.52
C ILE A 123 13.11 -1.30 -7.62
N LYS A 124 13.01 0.01 -7.83
CA LYS A 124 12.14 0.62 -8.81
C LYS A 124 12.96 1.40 -9.84
N PHE A 125 13.21 0.75 -10.96
CA PHE A 125 14.00 1.32 -12.05
C PHE A 125 13.24 2.39 -12.85
N ASP A 126 11.91 2.42 -12.75
CA ASP A 126 11.07 3.50 -13.28
C ASP A 126 10.78 4.53 -12.19
N TYR A 127 11.82 5.27 -11.81
CA TYR A 127 11.74 6.37 -10.84
C TYR A 127 12.61 7.56 -11.30
N PRO A 128 12.15 8.35 -12.30
CA PRO A 128 12.93 9.41 -12.92
C PRO A 128 13.51 10.44 -11.94
N GLU A 129 12.74 10.82 -10.91
CA GLU A 129 13.17 11.78 -9.89
C GLU A 129 14.31 11.23 -9.03
N GLY A 130 14.33 9.91 -8.80
CA GLY A 130 15.38 9.23 -8.06
C GLY A 130 16.70 9.30 -8.82
N PHE A 131 16.66 9.03 -10.12
CA PHE A 131 17.82 9.20 -11.00
C PHE A 131 18.26 10.66 -11.14
N LEU A 132 17.32 11.60 -11.15
CA LEU A 132 17.63 13.04 -11.20
C LEU A 132 18.47 13.48 -10.00
N TYR A 133 18.04 13.17 -8.78
CA TYR A 133 18.80 13.53 -7.59
C TYR A 133 20.09 12.72 -7.43
N LEU A 134 20.11 11.46 -7.90
CA LEU A 134 21.32 10.65 -7.94
C LEU A 134 22.39 11.28 -8.86
N GLY A 135 21.98 11.70 -10.06
CA GLY A 135 22.86 12.39 -11.00
C GLY A 135 23.40 13.70 -10.43
N LYS A 136 22.52 14.54 -9.86
CA LYS A 136 22.93 15.79 -9.20
C LYS A 136 23.91 15.55 -8.06
N ALA A 137 23.68 14.53 -7.24
CA ALA A 137 24.60 14.18 -6.15
C ALA A 137 25.97 13.74 -6.67
N TYR A 138 26.01 12.93 -7.73
CA TYR A 138 27.27 12.54 -8.38
C TYR A 138 28.02 13.75 -8.96
N GLU A 139 27.33 14.71 -9.58
CA GLU A 139 27.96 15.96 -10.07
C GLU A 139 28.58 16.77 -8.94
N LYS A 140 27.87 16.90 -7.81
CA LYS A 140 28.37 17.62 -6.64
C LYS A 140 29.63 16.98 -6.05
N LEU A 141 29.81 15.68 -6.23
CA LEU A 141 31.02 14.95 -5.86
C LEU A 141 32.08 14.86 -6.97
N GLY A 142 31.85 15.48 -8.14
CA GLY A 142 32.77 15.46 -9.28
C GLY A 142 32.78 14.15 -10.08
N LEU A 143 31.83 13.25 -9.84
CA LEU A 143 31.75 11.92 -10.46
C LEU A 143 30.97 11.97 -11.78
N LYS A 144 31.54 12.64 -12.78
CA LYS A 144 30.86 12.97 -14.05
C LYS A 144 30.30 11.75 -14.80
N ASP A 145 31.06 10.66 -14.89
CA ASP A 145 30.61 9.46 -15.61
C ASP A 145 29.38 8.82 -14.95
N LYS A 146 29.32 8.83 -13.61
CA LYS A 146 28.18 8.30 -12.86
C LYS A 146 26.97 9.22 -12.94
N ALA A 147 27.19 10.53 -12.97
CA ALA A 147 26.12 11.49 -13.19
C ALA A 147 25.47 11.30 -14.57
N GLN A 148 26.29 11.17 -15.61
CA GLN A 148 25.82 10.90 -16.97
C GLN A 148 25.00 9.61 -17.03
N TRP A 149 25.53 8.52 -16.45
CA TRP A 149 24.80 7.26 -16.32
C TRP A 149 23.43 7.43 -15.68
N ALA A 150 23.33 8.20 -14.58
CA ALA A 150 22.05 8.43 -13.90
C ALA A 150 21.08 9.24 -14.78
N TYR A 151 21.55 10.30 -15.45
CA TYR A 151 20.71 11.13 -16.30
C TYR A 151 20.22 10.43 -17.55
N ASP A 152 20.98 9.49 -18.10
CA ASP A 152 20.52 8.73 -19.28
C ASP A 152 19.36 7.80 -18.93
N ARG A 153 19.28 7.28 -17.70
CA ARG A 153 18.13 6.49 -17.23
C ARG A 153 16.83 7.28 -17.16
N ILE A 154 16.88 8.59 -16.99
CA ILE A 154 15.69 9.46 -17.03
C ILE A 154 15.10 9.50 -18.46
N LYS A 155 15.97 9.45 -19.49
CA LYS A 155 15.55 9.56 -20.89
C LYS A 155 15.02 8.24 -21.46
N GLU A 156 15.52 7.12 -20.95
CA GLU A 156 15.13 5.77 -21.39
C GLU A 156 13.77 5.32 -20.86
N GLY A 157 13.26 5.95 -19.78
CA GLY A 157 11.94 5.62 -19.19
C GLY A 157 10.72 6.22 -19.91
N LYS A 158 10.82 6.54 -21.21
CA LYS A 158 9.71 7.07 -22.03
C LYS A 158 9.16 6.03 -22.98
#